data_AF-A0A2D9UEL5-F1
#
_entry.id   AF-A0A2D9UEL5-F1
#
_cell.length_a   1.000
_cell.length_b   1.000
_cell.length_c   1.000
_cell.angle_alpha   90.00
_cell.angle_beta   90.00
_cell.angle_gamma   90.00
#
_symmetry.space_group_name_H-M   'P 1'
#
loop_
_entity.id
_entity.type
_entity.pdbx_description
1 polymer ?
#
loop_
_entity_poly.entity_id
_entity_poly.type
_entity_poly.pdbx_seq_one_letter_code
_entity_poly.pdbx_strand_id
1 'polypeptide(L)'
;MENALKKWIDLVSVQDMDGVVGLYAEDGLLLGTFSDEIRQGKVKIREYFEFFLAKKPKASVSEYKIHIIDDKSFTINGFYDFEVDSQDGSRINSRARFTFVFQKQGEDFKILSHHSSVMP
;
A
#
# COMPACT_ATOMS: atom_id res chain seq x y z
N MET A 1 1.36 -13.71 7.61
CA MET A 1 1.82 -13.16 6.31
C MET A 1 0.64 -12.70 5.47
N GLU A 2 -0.31 -13.58 5.08
CA GLU A 2 -1.53 -13.18 4.34
C GLU A 2 -2.36 -12.09 5.06
N ASN A 3 -2.45 -12.17 6.39
CA ASN A 3 -3.11 -11.16 7.21
C ASN A 3 -2.52 -9.74 7.04
N ALA A 4 -1.25 -9.59 6.64
CA ALA A 4 -0.62 -8.29 6.51
C ALA A 4 -1.14 -7.52 5.28
N LEU A 5 -1.26 -8.19 4.12
CA LEU A 5 -1.85 -7.59 2.92
C LEU A 5 -3.33 -7.29 3.14
N LYS A 6 -4.08 -8.23 3.72
CA LYS A 6 -5.51 -8.02 4.02
C LYS A 6 -5.72 -6.81 4.94
N LYS A 7 -4.94 -6.71 6.02
CA LYS A 7 -5.01 -5.57 6.95
C LYS A 7 -4.77 -4.24 6.24
N TRP A 8 -3.79 -4.16 5.33
CA TRP A 8 -3.56 -2.96 4.53
C TRP A 8 -4.76 -2.61 3.65
N ILE A 9 -5.33 -3.59 2.94
CA ILE A 9 -6.51 -3.40 2.08
C ILE A 9 -7.73 -2.94 2.87
N ASP A 10 -7.98 -3.55 4.03
CA ASP A 10 -9.10 -3.20 4.90
C ASP A 10 -8.96 -1.73 5.37
N LEU A 11 -7.79 -1.34 5.88
CA LEU A 11 -7.51 0.00 6.39
C LEU A 11 -7.64 1.07 5.31
N VAL A 12 -7.11 0.81 4.10
CA VAL A 12 -7.28 1.70 2.95
C VAL A 12 -8.75 1.85 2.57
N SER A 13 -9.50 0.75 2.53
CA SER A 13 -10.90 0.76 2.10
C SER A 13 -11.83 1.44 3.10
N VAL A 14 -11.49 1.42 4.40
CA VAL A 14 -12.21 2.19 5.43
C VAL A 14 -11.61 3.58 5.68
N GLN A 15 -10.59 3.96 4.91
CA GLN A 15 -9.92 5.27 4.98
C GLN A 15 -9.28 5.57 6.35
N ASP A 16 -8.78 4.53 7.04
CA ASP A 16 -8.04 4.69 8.30
C ASP A 16 -6.58 5.08 8.02
N MET A 17 -6.35 6.39 8.03
CA MET A 17 -5.04 6.99 7.76
C MET A 17 -3.99 6.58 8.80
N ASP A 18 -4.31 6.67 10.09
CA ASP A 18 -3.34 6.38 11.15
C ASP A 18 -3.03 4.88 11.19
N GLY A 19 -4.04 4.04 10.98
CA GLY A 19 -3.88 2.61 10.84
C GLY A 19 -2.99 2.25 9.66
N VAL A 20 -3.26 2.76 8.46
CA VAL A 20 -2.48 2.40 7.26
C VAL A 20 -1.05 2.92 7.35
N VAL A 21 -0.84 4.18 7.79
CA VAL A 21 0.50 4.74 8.02
C VAL A 21 1.22 3.94 9.09
N GLY A 22 0.52 3.48 10.13
CA GLY A 22 1.03 2.63 11.21
C GLY A 22 1.60 1.28 10.77
N LEU A 23 1.23 0.78 9.58
CA LEU A 23 1.78 -0.46 9.00
C LEU A 23 3.21 -0.31 8.47
N TYR A 24 3.63 0.90 8.13
CA TYR A 24 4.96 1.15 7.58
C TYR A 24 6.05 1.14 8.67
N ALA A 25 7.28 0.86 8.29
CA ALA A 25 8.46 1.11 9.12
C ALA A 25 8.66 2.63 9.32
N GLU A 26 9.42 3.03 10.34
CA GLU A 26 9.76 4.46 10.57
C GLU A 26 10.52 5.07 9.40
N ASP A 27 11.41 4.28 8.79
CA ASP A 27 12.21 4.61 7.61
C ASP A 27 11.65 4.01 6.30
N GLY A 28 10.39 3.57 6.33
CA GLY A 28 9.75 2.89 5.19
C GLY A 28 9.71 3.74 3.91
N LEU A 29 9.68 3.05 2.77
CA LEU A 29 9.60 3.67 1.44
C LEU A 29 8.25 3.39 0.78
N LEU A 30 7.73 4.39 0.08
CA LEU A 30 6.55 4.27 -0.76
C LEU A 30 6.76 4.96 -2.10
N LEU A 31 6.63 4.17 -3.16
CA LEU A 31 6.51 4.63 -4.54
C LEU A 31 5.06 4.40 -4.95
N GLY A 32 4.26 5.48 -4.89
CA GLY A 32 2.81 5.40 -5.06
C GLY A 32 2.36 5.50 -6.52
N THR A 33 1.19 4.95 -6.82
CA THR A 33 0.62 4.87 -8.18
C THR A 33 0.43 6.23 -8.85
N PHE A 34 0.17 7.27 -8.06
CA PHE A 34 -0.29 8.59 -8.52
C PHE A 34 0.67 9.73 -8.12
N SER A 35 1.95 9.41 -7.88
CA SER A 35 2.99 10.35 -7.44
C SER A 35 4.33 9.97 -8.08
N ASP A 36 5.08 10.95 -8.56
CA ASP A 36 6.46 10.79 -9.05
C ASP A 36 7.51 10.92 -7.92
N GLU A 37 7.11 11.44 -6.76
CA GLU A 37 7.94 11.51 -5.56
C GLU A 37 8.03 10.17 -4.82
N ILE A 38 9.26 9.75 -4.47
CA ILE A 38 9.51 8.67 -3.49
C ILE A 38 9.24 9.21 -2.09
N ARG A 39 8.29 8.60 -1.38
CA ARG A 39 7.95 8.97 -0.01
C ARG A 39 8.80 8.16 0.96
N GLN A 40 9.66 8.83 1.72
CA GLN A 40 10.48 8.20 2.75
C GLN A 40 10.04 8.62 4.16
N GLY A 41 9.80 7.61 4.99
CA GLY A 41 9.40 7.76 6.37
C GLY A 41 7.94 8.17 6.58
N LYS A 42 7.48 8.06 7.82
CA LYS A 42 6.07 8.20 8.20
C LYS A 42 5.42 9.52 7.78
N VAL A 43 6.17 10.62 7.82
CA VAL A 43 5.67 11.95 7.46
C VAL A 43 5.31 12.00 5.99
N LYS A 44 6.25 11.64 5.09
CA LYS A 44 6.01 11.63 3.64
C LYS A 44 5.00 10.58 3.22
N ILE A 45 4.99 9.43 3.87
CA ILE A 45 3.99 8.40 3.62
C ILE A 45 2.59 8.91 3.98
N ARG A 46 2.44 9.62 5.10
CA ARG A 46 1.16 10.23 5.50
C ARG A 46 0.69 11.26 4.46
N GLU A 47 1.57 12.16 4.00
CA GLU A 47 1.25 13.13 2.93
C GLU A 47 0.67 12.43 1.67
N TYR A 48 1.24 11.28 1.28
CA TYR A 48 0.70 10.51 0.17
C TYR A 48 -0.70 9.93 0.46
N PHE A 49 -0.91 9.38 1.66
CA PHE A 49 -2.21 8.83 2.03
C PHE A 49 -3.28 9.90 2.23
N GLU A 50 -2.94 11.13 2.63
CA GLU A 50 -3.86 12.28 2.62
C GLU A 50 -4.39 12.52 1.20
N PHE A 51 -3.49 12.61 0.21
CA PHE A 51 -3.86 12.75 -1.19
C PHE A 51 -4.64 11.54 -1.73
N PHE A 52 -4.19 10.33 -1.43
CA PHE A 52 -4.77 9.10 -1.99
C PHE A 52 -6.15 8.79 -1.38
N LEU A 53 -6.30 8.90 -0.06
CA LEU A 53 -7.56 8.63 0.64
C LEU A 53 -8.63 9.69 0.34
N ALA A 54 -8.24 10.93 0.00
CA ALA A 54 -9.18 11.94 -0.50
C ALA A 54 -9.92 11.50 -1.77
N LYS A 55 -9.36 10.53 -2.53
CA LYS A 55 -10.01 9.89 -3.69
C LYS A 55 -10.99 8.77 -3.32
N LYS A 56 -11.24 8.54 -2.02
CA LYS A 56 -12.13 7.50 -1.46
C LYS A 56 -11.88 6.12 -2.10
N PRO A 57 -10.64 5.60 -2.05
CA PRO A 57 -10.31 4.35 -2.71
C PRO A 57 -11.10 3.19 -2.09
N LYS A 58 -11.60 2.29 -2.94
CA LYS A 58 -11.93 0.92 -2.55
C LYS A 58 -10.92 0.00 -3.20
N ALA A 59 -10.21 -0.78 -2.40
CA ALA A 59 -9.15 -1.65 -2.87
C ALA A 59 -9.62 -3.11 -2.85
N SER A 60 -9.30 -3.87 -3.90
CA SER A 60 -9.45 -5.32 -3.89
C SER A 60 -8.21 -5.96 -4.52
N VAL A 61 -7.85 -7.16 -4.05
CA VAL A 61 -6.69 -7.90 -4.57
C VAL A 61 -7.20 -8.98 -5.50
N SER A 62 -6.72 -9.01 -6.74
CA SER A 62 -7.13 -10.00 -7.73
C SER A 62 -6.18 -11.19 -7.80
N GLU A 63 -4.87 -10.98 -7.67
CA GLU A 63 -3.89 -12.04 -7.55
C GLU A 63 -2.69 -11.56 -6.73
N TYR A 64 -2.09 -12.44 -5.92
CA TYR A 64 -0.81 -12.19 -5.27
C TYR A 64 0.00 -13.47 -5.10
N LYS A 65 1.32 -13.30 -4.96
CA LYS A 65 2.29 -14.33 -4.60
C LYS A 65 3.09 -13.87 -3.39
N ILE A 66 3.30 -14.77 -2.44
CA ILE A 66 4.16 -14.55 -1.29
C ILE A 66 5.52 -15.18 -1.57
N HIS A 67 6.60 -14.47 -1.26
CA HIS A 67 7.95 -15.01 -1.30
C HIS A 67 8.63 -14.77 0.05
N ILE A 68 8.95 -15.85 0.76
CA ILE A 68 9.67 -15.80 2.04
C ILE A 68 11.15 -15.64 1.74
N ILE A 69 11.79 -14.63 2.33
CA ILE A 69 13.23 -14.39 2.17
C ILE A 69 13.97 -15.09 3.33
N ASP A 70 13.56 -14.81 4.57
CA ASP A 70 14.10 -15.40 5.80
C ASP A 70 13.06 -15.38 6.94
N ASP A 71 13.49 -15.63 8.18
CA ASP A 71 12.63 -15.63 9.37
C ASP A 71 12.10 -14.25 9.76
N LYS A 72 12.67 -13.19 9.19
CA LYS A 72 12.40 -11.78 9.52
C LYS A 72 11.89 -10.97 8.33
N SER A 73 11.79 -11.55 7.14
CA SER A 73 11.39 -10.80 5.96
C SER A 73 10.73 -11.66 4.89
N PHE A 74 9.77 -11.04 4.21
CA PHE A 74 9.06 -11.64 3.08
C PHE A 74 8.55 -10.54 2.15
N THR A 75 8.19 -10.93 0.93
CA THR A 75 7.52 -10.04 -0.02
C THR A 75 6.14 -10.56 -0.36
N ILE A 76 5.24 -9.64 -0.69
CA ILE A 76 3.98 -9.95 -1.34
C ILE A 76 3.89 -9.12 -2.62
N ASN A 77 3.76 -9.79 -3.75
CA ASN A 77 3.73 -9.17 -5.08
C ASN A 77 2.44 -9.55 -5.77
N GLY A 78 1.84 -8.66 -6.54
CA GLY A 78 0.58 -8.98 -7.19
C GLY A 78 -0.10 -7.81 -7.87
N PHE A 79 -1.41 -7.95 -7.99
CA PHE A 79 -2.30 -6.98 -8.61
C PHE A 79 -3.44 -6.64 -7.66
N TYR A 80 -3.73 -5.36 -7.57
CA TYR A 80 -4.98 -4.88 -7.01
C TYR A 80 -5.71 -4.00 -8.00
N ASP A 81 -6.99 -3.82 -7.72
CA ASP A 81 -7.88 -2.96 -8.45
C ASP A 81 -8.39 -1.89 -7.47
N PHE A 82 -8.17 -0.63 -7.81
CA PHE A 82 -8.65 0.52 -7.05
C PHE A 82 -9.83 1.17 -7.75
N GLU A 83 -10.96 1.23 -7.07
CA GLU A 83 -12.06 2.12 -7.46
C GLU A 83 -11.84 3.47 -6.77
N VAL A 84 -11.64 4.55 -7.53
CA VAL A 84 -11.31 5.89 -7.01
C VAL A 84 -12.13 6.98 -7.67
N ASP A 85 -12.32 8.09 -6.95
CA ASP A 85 -12.91 9.31 -7.48
C ASP A 85 -11.97 9.96 -8.51
N SER A 86 -12.53 10.22 -9.69
CA SER A 86 -11.95 10.97 -10.80
C SER A 86 -12.13 12.48 -10.59
N GLN A 87 -11.39 13.30 -11.35
CA GLN A 87 -11.51 14.77 -11.31
C GLN A 87 -12.91 15.27 -11.72
N ASP A 88 -13.60 14.53 -12.58
CA ASP A 88 -14.97 14.84 -13.03
C ASP A 88 -16.07 14.32 -12.08
N GLY A 89 -15.69 13.73 -10.93
CA GLY A 89 -16.60 13.15 -9.96
C GLY A 89 -17.12 11.74 -10.32
N SER A 90 -16.71 11.17 -11.46
CA SER A 90 -16.99 9.76 -11.76
C SER A 90 -16.11 8.81 -10.93
N ARG A 91 -16.45 7.52 -10.92
CA ARG A 91 -15.63 6.47 -10.31
C ARG A 91 -14.90 5.72 -11.41
N ILE A 92 -13.57 5.62 -11.29
CA ILE A 92 -12.74 4.86 -12.22
C ILE A 92 -12.11 3.66 -11.53
N ASN A 93 -11.98 2.55 -12.27
CA ASN A 93 -11.20 1.39 -11.83
C ASN A 93 -9.79 1.47 -12.38
N SER A 94 -8.81 1.56 -11.49
CA SER A 94 -7.39 1.57 -11.81
C SER A 94 -6.75 0.27 -11.36
N ARG A 95 -6.48 -0.62 -12.32
CA ARG A 95 -5.68 -1.83 -12.08
C ARG A 95 -4.21 -1.46 -11.94
N ALA A 96 -3.55 -1.98 -10.93
CA ALA A 96 -2.16 -1.68 -10.66
C ALA A 96 -1.42 -2.90 -10.11
N ARG A 97 -0.11 -2.92 -10.39
CA ARG A 97 0.85 -3.90 -9.86
C ARG A 97 1.37 -3.37 -8.52
N PHE A 98 1.66 -4.28 -7.60
CA PHE A 98 2.31 -3.91 -6.35
C PHE A 98 3.41 -4.89 -5.95
N THR A 99 4.34 -4.36 -5.16
CA THR A 99 5.29 -5.11 -4.34
C THR A 99 5.27 -4.52 -2.94
N PHE A 100 5.01 -5.35 -1.94
CA PHE A 100 5.29 -5.05 -0.54
C PHE A 100 6.50 -5.86 -0.08
N VAL A 101 7.45 -5.19 0.56
CA VAL A 101 8.54 -5.81 1.33
C VAL A 101 8.21 -5.61 2.79
N PHE A 102 8.06 -6.72 3.51
CA PHE A 102 7.83 -6.72 4.95
C PHE A 102 9.10 -7.12 5.68
N GLN A 103 9.38 -6.42 6.78
CA GLN A 103 10.48 -6.72 7.68
C GLN A 103 9.97 -6.75 9.12
N LYS A 104 10.46 -7.71 9.91
CA LYS A 104 10.15 -7.83 11.34
C LYS A 104 10.85 -6.70 12.11
N GLN A 105 10.09 -5.94 12.87
CA GLN A 105 10.55 -4.90 13.80
C GLN A 105 9.90 -5.13 15.16
N GLY A 106 10.69 -5.58 16.14
CA GLY A 106 10.15 -6.11 17.39
C GLY A 106 9.33 -7.38 17.15
N GLU A 107 8.08 -7.39 17.62
CA GLU A 107 7.16 -8.53 17.44
C GLU A 107 6.31 -8.43 16.16
N ASP A 108 6.28 -7.27 15.51
CA ASP A 108 5.44 -7.00 14.34
C ASP A 108 6.23 -7.04 13.03
N PHE A 109 5.54 -7.39 11.94
CA PHE A 109 6.05 -7.12 10.59
C PHE A 109 5.55 -5.76 10.10
N LYS A 110 6.48 -4.92 9.65
CA LYS A 110 6.21 -3.59 9.09
C LYS A 110 6.56 -3.57 7.60
N ILE A 111 5.89 -2.69 6.86
CA ILE A 111 6.19 -2.45 5.44
C ILE A 111 7.47 -1.61 5.37
N LEU A 112 8.56 -2.23 4.93
CA LEU A 112 9.84 -1.56 4.69
C LEU A 112 9.82 -0.84 3.33
N SER A 113 9.23 -1.46 2.31
CA SER A 113 9.07 -0.85 0.99
C SER A 113 7.75 -1.25 0.35
N HIS A 114 7.06 -0.29 -0.25
CA HIS A 114 5.88 -0.50 -1.08
C HIS A 114 6.09 0.19 -2.42
N HIS A 115 6.10 -0.59 -3.49
CA HIS A 115 6.02 -0.07 -4.85
C HIS A 115 4.64 -0.36 -5.41
N SER A 116 4.01 0.66 -6.01
CA SER A 116 2.77 0.53 -6.75
C SER A 116 2.82 1.31 -8.06
N SER A 117 2.33 0.69 -9.12
CA SER A 117 2.25 1.34 -10.42
C SER A 117 1.08 0.81 -11.23
N VAL A 118 0.44 1.70 -12.01
CA VAL A 118 -0.59 1.32 -12.97
C VAL A 118 -0.07 0.25 -13.93
N MET A 119 -0.99 -0.50 -14.54
CA MET A 119 -0.64 -1.34 -15.68
C MET A 119 0.05 -0.49 -16.77
N PRO A 120 1.10 -1.02 -17.42
CA PRO A 120 1.82 -0.32 -18.48
C PRO A 120 0.95 -0.12 -19.72
#